data_AF-A0A7U7WGV0-F1
#
_entry.id   AF-A0A7U7WGV0-F1
#
_cell.length_a   1.000
_cell.length_b   1.000
_cell.length_c   1.000
_cell.angle_alpha   90.00
_cell.angle_beta   90.00
_cell.angle_gamma   90.00
#
_symmetry.space_group_name_H-M   'P 1'
#
loop_
_entity.id
_entity.type
_entity.pdbx_description
1 polymer ?
#
loop_
_entity_poly.entity_id
_entity_poly.type
_entity_poly.pdbx_seq_one_letter_code
_entity_poly.pdbx_strand_id
1 'polypeptide(L)'
;MKLVKMSLAAVVATCALSTVASATPLEEAIKNVDVSGFAMYRFDSAQSDMNGKDTKAYHRFKSDFNFKAALDDNFFGVVGFRYDSRDVSGDHITGGQTNVGQQDVGFDN
;
A
#
# COMPACT_ATOMS: atom_id res chain seq x y z
N MET A 1 51.53 7.96 14.51
CA MET A 1 50.17 8.31 14.05
C MET A 1 49.36 7.02 13.98
N LYS A 2 48.26 6.89 14.74
CA LYS A 2 47.40 5.69 14.71
C LYS A 2 46.30 5.89 13.66
N LEU A 3 46.28 5.05 12.62
CA LEU A 3 45.22 5.03 11.61
C LEU A 3 44.00 4.32 12.20
N VAL A 4 42.90 5.06 12.37
CA VAL A 4 41.61 4.50 12.81
C VAL A 4 41.04 3.71 11.62
N LYS A 5 40.96 2.38 11.75
CA LYS A 5 40.32 1.50 10.77
C LYS A 5 38.80 1.67 10.87
N MET A 6 38.24 2.66 10.17
CA MET A 6 36.78 2.76 9.98
C MET A 6 36.32 1.65 9.04
N SER A 7 35.36 0.85 9.50
CA SER A 7 34.73 -0.21 8.70
C SER A 7 33.96 0.38 7.53
N LEU A 8 34.03 -0.24 6.34
CA LEU A 8 33.25 0.14 5.16
C LEU A 8 31.75 0.18 5.47
N ALA A 9 31.25 -0.73 6.30
CA ALA A 9 29.85 -0.73 6.76
C ALA A 9 29.53 0.49 7.64
N ALA A 10 30.50 0.97 8.43
CA ALA A 10 30.33 2.17 9.22
C ALA A 10 30.28 3.43 8.33
N VAL A 11 31.07 3.48 7.25
CA VAL A 11 31.04 4.56 6.24
C VAL A 11 29.71 4.55 5.47
N VAL A 12 29.25 3.37 5.02
CA VAL A 12 27.96 3.22 4.34
C VAL A 12 26.79 3.60 5.27
N ALA A 13 26.86 3.21 6.55
CA ALA A 13 25.86 3.61 7.54
C ALA A 13 25.91 5.12 7.86
N THR A 14 27.09 5.75 7.95
CA THR A 14 27.20 7.19 8.18
C THR A 14 26.75 8.01 6.98
N CYS A 15 26.98 7.54 5.74
CA CYS A 15 26.42 8.15 4.54
C CYS A 15 24.89 7.99 4.43
N ALA A 16 24.32 6.89 4.95
CA ALA A 16 22.88 6.67 4.98
C ALA A 16 22.16 7.43 6.12
N LEU A 17 22.82 7.65 7.26
CA LEU A 17 22.26 8.40 8.40
C LEU A 17 22.55 9.91 8.34
N SER A 18 23.55 10.38 7.60
CA SER A 18 23.84 11.82 7.51
C SER A 18 22.90 12.57 6.56
N THR A 19 22.20 11.87 5.66
CA THR A 19 21.23 12.46 4.72
C THR A 19 19.89 12.84 5.36
N VAL A 20 19.56 12.32 6.54
CA VAL A 20 18.29 12.62 7.25
C VAL A 20 18.36 13.91 8.08
N ALA A 21 19.55 14.42 8.38
CA ALA A 21 19.71 15.66 9.17
C ALA A 21 19.48 16.95 8.36
N SER A 22 19.53 16.87 7.03
CA SER A 22 19.17 17.95 6.10
C SER A 22 18.04 17.49 5.17
N ALA A 23 17.10 16.71 5.71
CA ALA A 23 15.85 16.45 5.02
C ALA A 23 15.13 17.79 4.83
N THR A 24 14.80 18.12 3.59
CA THR A 24 13.88 19.22 3.31
C THR A 24 12.61 19.01 4.13
N PRO A 25 12.04 20.06 4.75
CA PRO A 25 10.77 19.95 5.44
C PRO A 25 9.73 19.29 4.55
N LEU A 26 8.88 18.44 5.11
CA LEU A 26 7.91 17.65 4.35
C LEU A 26 7.05 18.52 3.42
N GLU A 27 6.73 19.74 3.85
CA GLU A 27 6.02 20.74 3.07
C GLU A 27 6.71 21.06 1.73
N GLU A 28 8.03 21.20 1.71
CA GLU A 28 8.80 21.44 0.48
C GLU A 28 9.01 20.15 -0.32
N ALA A 29 9.15 19.01 0.37
CA ALA A 29 9.38 17.72 -0.28
C ALA A 29 8.15 17.21 -1.07
N ILE A 30 6.93 17.55 -0.66
CA ILE A 30 5.70 17.06 -1.31
C ILE A 30 5.15 17.97 -2.41
N LYS A 31 5.64 19.22 -2.55
CA LYS A 31 5.12 20.20 -3.53
C LYS A 31 5.23 19.72 -4.98
N ASN A 32 6.29 18.98 -5.30
CA ASN A 32 6.55 18.46 -6.64
C ASN A 32 6.24 16.95 -6.75
N VAL A 33 5.47 16.40 -5.81
CA VAL A 33 5.00 15.02 -5.88
C VAL A 33 3.60 15.02 -6.47
N ASP A 34 3.44 14.39 -7.63
CA ASP A 34 2.13 14.14 -8.23
C ASP A 34 1.55 12.87 -7.61
N VAL A 35 0.31 12.96 -7.13
CA VAL A 35 -0.40 11.86 -6.49
C VAL A 35 -1.61 11.51 -7.34
N SER A 36 -1.62 10.28 -7.85
CA SER A 36 -2.69 9.78 -8.69
C SER A 36 -3.18 8.44 -8.19
N GLY A 37 -4.48 8.18 -8.33
CA GLY A 37 -5.05 6.96 -7.79
C GLY A 37 -6.57 6.92 -7.80
N PHE A 38 -7.11 5.85 -7.26
CA PHE A 38 -8.54 5.69 -7.02
C PHE A 38 -8.79 4.94 -5.72
N ALA A 39 -9.95 5.19 -5.13
CA ALA A 39 -10.52 4.37 -4.08
C ALA A 39 -11.94 4.00 -4.50
N MET A 40 -12.22 2.70 -4.54
CA MET A 40 -13.50 2.15 -4.95
C MET A 40 -14.04 1.28 -3.83
N TYR A 41 -15.31 1.52 -3.51
CA TYR A 41 -16.12 0.63 -2.71
C TYR A 41 -17.17 -0.03 -3.60
N ARG A 42 -17.30 -1.35 -3.51
CA ARG A 42 -18.27 -2.13 -4.27
C ARG A 42 -19.00 -3.10 -3.36
N PHE A 43 -20.32 -3.17 -3.52
CA PHE A 43 -21.15 -4.21 -2.93
C PHE A 43 -21.57 -5.17 -4.03
N ASP A 44 -21.19 -6.44 -3.89
CA ASP A 44 -21.51 -7.50 -4.85
C ASP A 44 -22.46 -8.49 -4.18
N SER A 45 -23.70 -8.58 -4.67
CA SER A 45 -24.66 -9.59 -4.24
C SER A 45 -25.01 -10.53 -5.40
N ALA A 46 -24.85 -11.82 -5.18
CA ALA A 46 -25.22 -12.86 -6.12
C ALA A 46 -26.22 -13.80 -5.45
N GLN A 47 -27.42 -13.86 -6.02
CA GLN A 47 -28.45 -14.83 -5.64
C GLN A 47 -28.33 -16.03 -6.58
N SER A 48 -27.99 -17.20 -6.04
CA SER A 48 -27.99 -18.44 -6.82
C SER A 48 -29.35 -19.11 -6.68
N ASP A 49 -30.12 -19.09 -7.76
CA ASP A 49 -31.48 -19.62 -7.78
C ASP A 49 -31.49 -21.13 -8.04
N MET A 50 -31.17 -21.89 -6.99
CA MET A 50 -31.52 -23.31 -6.86
C MET A 50 -31.98 -23.49 -5.40
N ASN A 51 -33.28 -23.35 -5.14
CA ASN A 51 -33.94 -23.46 -3.83
C ASN A 51 -33.81 -22.28 -2.82
N GLY A 52 -33.36 -21.09 -3.25
CA GLY A 52 -33.68 -19.82 -2.58
C GLY A 52 -33.13 -19.59 -1.17
N LYS A 53 -32.05 -20.27 -0.75
CA LYS A 53 -31.47 -20.10 0.60
C LYS A 53 -30.02 -19.60 0.64
N ASP A 54 -29.31 -19.55 -0.49
CA ASP A 54 -27.92 -19.09 -0.53
C ASP A 54 -27.79 -17.77 -1.30
N THR A 55 -27.94 -16.67 -0.57
CA THR A 55 -27.54 -15.33 -1.05
C THR A 55 -26.10 -15.08 -0.60
N LYS A 56 -25.17 -15.00 -1.54
CA LYS A 56 -23.79 -14.60 -1.24
C LYS A 56 -23.65 -13.12 -1.50
N ALA A 57 -23.35 -12.35 -0.45
CA ALA A 57 -23.10 -10.93 -0.53
C ALA A 57 -21.68 -10.64 -0.04
N TYR A 58 -21.03 -9.65 -0.66
CA TYR A 58 -19.65 -9.28 -0.38
C TYR A 58 -19.47 -7.76 -0.41
N HIS A 59 -18.58 -7.27 0.45
CA HIS A 59 -18.08 -5.91 0.43
C HIS A 59 -16.64 -5.92 -0.08
N ARG A 60 -16.35 -5.16 -1.14
CA ARG A 60 -14.99 -5.03 -1.66
C ARG A 60 -14.52 -3.60 -1.55
N PHE A 61 -13.32 -3.44 -1.00
CA PHE A 61 -12.59 -2.19 -0.92
C PHE A 61 -11.31 -2.31 -1.74
N LYS A 62 -11.20 -1.52 -2.80
CA LYS A 62 -10.00 -1.48 -3.64
C LYS A 62 -9.48 -0.05 -3.73
N SER A 63 -8.22 0.17 -3.39
CA SER A 63 -7.54 1.44 -3.61
C SER A 63 -6.17 1.23 -4.22
N ASP A 64 -5.77 2.19 -5.04
CA ASP A 64 -4.46 2.24 -5.68
C ASP A 64 -4.00 3.69 -5.67
N PHE A 65 -2.85 3.95 -5.07
CA PHE A 65 -2.27 5.29 -4.94
C PHE A 65 -0.82 5.27 -5.42
N ASN A 66 -0.50 6.14 -6.36
CA ASN A 66 0.82 6.28 -6.95
C ASN A 66 1.37 7.68 -6.67
N PHE A 67 2.54 7.72 -6.08
CA PHE A 67 3.28 8.93 -5.76
C PHE A 67 4.43 9.05 -6.74
N LYS A 68 4.40 10.07 -7.58
CA LYS A 68 5.44 10.38 -8.56
C LYS A 68 6.23 11.60 -8.07
N ALA A 69 7.46 11.37 -7.63
CA ALA A 69 8.38 12.42 -7.22
C ALA A 69 9.37 12.74 -8.35
N ALA A 70 9.48 14.02 -8.72
CA ALA A 70 10.57 14.48 -9.57
C ALA A 70 11.88 14.48 -8.78
N LEU A 71 12.86 13.70 -9.23
CA LEU A 71 14.18 13.59 -8.59
C LEU A 71 15.22 14.47 -9.31
N ASP A 72 15.09 14.62 -10.63
CA ASP A 72 15.93 15.49 -11.49
C ASP A 72 15.17 15.84 -12.80
N ASP A 73 15.76 16.68 -13.66
CA ASP A 73 15.21 17.02 -14.98
C ASP A 73 14.94 15.75 -15.81
N ASN A 74 13.66 15.55 -16.16
CA ASN A 74 13.15 14.35 -16.83
C ASN A 74 13.32 13.02 -16.07
N PHE A 75 13.73 13.02 -14.81
CA PHE A 75 13.89 11.82 -13.99
C PHE A 75 12.89 11.79 -12.83
N PHE A 76 12.06 10.73 -12.80
CA PHE A 76 10.97 10.59 -11.84
C PHE A 76 11.03 9.25 -11.11
N GLY A 77 10.93 9.28 -9.79
CA GLY A 77 10.67 8.10 -8.98
C GLY A 77 9.16 7.91 -8.81
N VAL A 78 8.67 6.68 -8.95
CA VAL A 78 7.26 6.34 -8.71
C VAL A 78 7.18 5.26 -7.66
N VAL A 79 6.38 5.49 -6.61
CA VAL A 79 6.05 4.50 -5.58
C VAL A 79 4.55 4.30 -5.56
N GLY A 80 4.11 3.05 -5.70
CA GLY A 80 2.70 2.66 -5.71
C GLY A 80 2.31 1.86 -4.47
N PHE A 81 1.12 2.15 -3.93
CA PHE A 81 0.48 1.39 -2.86
C PHE A 81 -0.87 0.88 -3.36
N ARG A 82 -1.04 -0.44 -3.35
CA ARG A 82 -2.32 -1.10 -3.66
C ARG A 82 -2.88 -1.73 -2.40
N TYR A 83 -4.17 -1.54 -2.18
CA TYR A 83 -4.97 -2.24 -1.19
C TYR A 83 -6.19 -2.83 -1.89
N ASP A 84 -6.46 -4.11 -1.66
CA ASP A 84 -7.57 -4.83 -2.29
C ASP A 84 -8.06 -5.89 -1.32
N SER A 85 -9.17 -5.62 -0.65
CA SER A 85 -9.75 -6.49 0.35
C SER A 85 -11.20 -6.80 0.01
N ARG A 86 -11.60 -8.05 0.21
CA ARG A 86 -12.96 -8.54 0.01
C ARG A 86 -13.44 -9.22 1.29
N ASP A 87 -14.57 -8.75 1.77
CA ASP A 87 -15.21 -9.20 3.00
C ASP A 87 -16.56 -9.85 2.72
N VAL A 88 -16.95 -10.85 3.50
CA VAL A 88 -18.23 -11.54 3.34
C VAL A 88 -19.33 -10.80 4.10
N SER A 89 -20.40 -10.44 3.41
CA SER A 89 -21.55 -9.78 4.04
C SER A 89 -22.39 -10.81 4.79
N GLY A 90 -22.21 -10.88 6.10
CA GLY A 90 -23.19 -11.48 7.01
C GLY A 90 -23.30 -13.01 6.95
N ASP A 91 -22.17 -13.72 6.94
CA ASP A 91 -22.22 -15.16 7.20
C ASP A 91 -22.47 -15.44 8.70
N HIS A 92 -23.67 -15.91 9.03
CA HIS A 92 -24.04 -16.38 10.36
C HIS A 92 -23.38 -17.74 10.69
N ILE A 93 -22.90 -18.49 9.69
CA ILE A 93 -22.42 -19.86 9.83
C ILE A 93 -20.92 -19.90 10.12
N THR A 94 -20.10 -19.09 9.44
CA THR A 94 -18.63 -19.05 9.66
C THR A 94 -18.20 -17.90 10.58
N GLY A 95 -19.11 -16.99 10.95
CA GLY A 95 -18.79 -15.79 11.72
C GLY A 95 -17.98 -14.82 10.87
N GLY A 96 -18.63 -13.76 10.36
CA GLY A 96 -18.06 -12.78 9.42
C GLY A 96 -16.54 -12.66 9.44
N GLN A 97 -15.89 -13.27 8.45
CA GLN A 97 -14.43 -13.30 8.36
C GLN A 97 -13.96 -12.01 7.71
N THR A 98 -13.47 -11.07 8.52
CA THR A 98 -12.79 -9.89 8.00
C THR A 98 -11.40 -10.29 7.51
N ASN A 99 -11.20 -10.29 6.19
CA ASN A 99 -9.90 -10.59 5.59
C ASN A 99 -8.98 -9.35 5.64
N VAL A 100 -8.63 -8.93 6.87
CA VAL A 100 -7.68 -7.83 7.11
C VAL A 100 -6.41 -8.39 7.78
N GLY A 101 -5.35 -8.65 7.01
CA GLY A 101 -4.07 -9.12 7.56
C GLY A 101 -3.20 -9.94 6.61
N GLN A 102 -2.16 -10.58 7.17
CA GLN A 102 -1.09 -11.34 6.48
C GLN A 102 -1.55 -12.53 5.60
N GLN A 103 -2.85 -12.80 5.53
CA GLN A 103 -3.47 -13.87 4.71
C GLN A 103 -4.50 -13.34 3.70
N ASP A 104 -4.58 -12.02 3.47
CA ASP A 104 -5.35 -11.50 2.35
C ASP A 104 -4.56 -11.71 1.05
N VAL A 105 -4.95 -12.72 0.26
CA VAL A 105 -4.29 -13.07 -0.99
C VAL A 105 -4.63 -12.10 -2.12
N GLY A 106 -5.43 -11.06 -1.83
CA GLY A 106 -5.99 -10.17 -2.83
C GLY A 106 -6.98 -10.90 -3.73
N PHE A 107 -7.88 -10.15 -4.36
CA PHE A 107 -8.77 -10.69 -5.39
C PHE A 107 -8.14 -10.44 -6.76
N ASP A 108 -7.19 -11.30 -7.13
CA ASP A 108 -6.65 -11.35 -8.49
C ASP A 108 -7.70 -11.99 -9.40
N ASN A 109 -8.11 -11.22 -10.41
CA ASN A 109 -9.15 -11.59 -11.37
C ASN A 109 -8.59 -12.56 -12.41
#